data_AF-A0AAV4HNF2-F1
#
_entry.id   AF-A0AAV4HNF2-F1
#
_cell.length_a   1.000
_cell.length_b   1.000
_cell.length_c   1.000
_cell.angle_alpha   90.00
_cell.angle_beta   90.00
_cell.angle_gamma   90.00
#
_symmetry.space_group_name_H-M   'P 1'
#
loop_
_entity.id
_entity.type
_entity.pdbx_description
1 polymer ?
#
loop_
_entity_poly.entity_id
_entity_poly.type
_entity_poly.pdbx_seq_one_letter_code
_entity_poly.pdbx_strand_id
1 'polypeptide(L)'
;MNKVQRILYSVPGKARITKDTSKKFCPHCGNPTLKRLSTSIDEDGTVRYWLAKNYTIRTRGTKYSLPKPQGGKYALNPVLCADQPMPHQRAPRKAMQRVDILSDDIVAGSSPFRVNDVTSRAAHLGIINKHPPQWAKRNPNEGRRK
;
A
#
# COMPACT_ATOMS: atom_id res chain seq x y z
N MET A 1 -16.83 24.42 -13.85
CA MET A 1 -15.76 23.40 -14.02
C MET A 1 -15.89 22.33 -12.93
N ASN A 2 -16.45 21.17 -13.29
CA ASN A 2 -16.79 20.13 -12.32
C ASN A 2 -15.53 19.41 -11.84
N LYS A 3 -15.12 19.65 -10.58
CA LYS A 3 -13.96 18.98 -9.98
C LYS A 3 -14.30 17.52 -9.75
N VAL A 4 -13.61 16.61 -10.44
CA VAL A 4 -13.69 15.17 -10.17
C VAL A 4 -12.72 14.83 -9.04
N GLN A 5 -13.25 14.39 -7.90
CA GLN A 5 -12.46 13.96 -6.75
C GLN A 5 -12.53 12.44 -6.56
N ARG A 6 -11.48 11.88 -5.94
CA ARG A 6 -11.41 10.46 -5.57
C ARG A 6 -11.64 10.34 -4.08
N ILE A 7 -12.67 9.59 -3.68
CA ILE A 7 -12.99 9.35 -2.26
C ILE A 7 -13.02 7.86 -1.96
N LEU A 8 -13.02 7.52 -0.66
CA LEU A 8 -13.15 6.15 -0.19
C LEU A 8 -14.54 5.86 0.36
N TYR A 9 -15.07 4.70 0.02
CA TYR A 9 -16.38 4.20 0.44
C TYR A 9 -16.26 2.83 1.11
N SER A 10 -16.86 2.66 2.29
CA SER A 10 -16.85 1.40 3.05
C SER A 10 -18.05 0.52 2.69
N VAL A 11 -17.79 -0.72 2.25
CA VAL A 11 -18.82 -1.58 1.64
C VAL A 11 -19.05 -2.93 2.35
N PRO A 12 -19.06 -3.01 3.70
CA PRO A 12 -20.21 -3.73 4.24
C PRO A 12 -20.76 -3.13 5.54
N GLY A 13 -22.09 -3.08 5.66
CA GLY A 13 -22.84 -2.86 6.90
C GLY A 13 -23.11 -1.40 7.28
N LYS A 14 -22.13 -0.50 7.15
CA LYS A 14 -22.30 0.95 7.39
C LYS A 14 -21.70 1.72 6.22
N ALA A 15 -22.54 2.14 5.28
CA ALA A 15 -22.21 2.96 4.13
C ALA A 15 -21.67 4.32 4.61
N ARG A 16 -20.36 4.41 4.83
CA ARG A 16 -19.67 5.63 5.25
C ARG A 16 -18.63 6.01 4.21
N ILE A 17 -18.57 7.31 3.97
CA ILE A 17 -17.70 7.93 2.99
C ILE A 17 -16.57 8.63 3.76
N THR A 18 -15.34 8.49 3.29
CA THR A 18 -14.18 9.19 3.82
C THR A 18 -13.47 9.92 2.68
N LYS A 19 -13.14 11.20 2.90
CA LYS A 19 -12.40 12.02 1.92
C LYS A 19 -10.91 11.67 1.88
N ASP A 20 -10.37 11.16 3.00
CA ASP A 20 -8.96 10.77 3.13
C ASP A 20 -8.62 9.55 2.27
N THR A 21 -8.02 9.77 1.11
CA THR A 21 -7.66 8.69 0.16
C THR A 21 -6.45 7.86 0.58
N SER A 22 -5.73 8.28 1.64
CA SER A 22 -4.54 7.60 2.17
C SER A 22 -4.87 6.39 3.06
N LYS A 23 -6.09 6.32 3.59
CA LYS A 23 -6.52 5.26 4.51
C LYS A 23 -6.76 3.94 3.79
N LYS A 24 -6.33 2.84 4.41
CA LYS A 24 -6.59 1.46 3.95
C LYS A 24 -7.73 0.80 4.71
N PHE A 25 -7.84 1.13 6.00
CA PHE A 25 -8.86 0.62 6.92
C PHE A 25 -9.94 1.68 7.14
N CYS A 26 -11.18 1.25 7.27
CA CYS A 26 -12.28 2.13 7.60
C CYS A 26 -12.11 2.68 9.02
N PRO A 27 -12.18 4.01 9.23
CA PRO A 27 -11.99 4.61 10.55
C PRO A 27 -13.09 4.24 11.56
N HIS A 28 -14.25 3.77 11.08
CA HIS A 28 -15.37 3.42 11.93
C HIS A 28 -15.43 1.91 12.26
N CYS A 29 -15.20 1.03 11.28
CA CYS A 29 -15.30 -0.42 11.50
C CYS A 29 -13.95 -1.15 11.59
N GLY A 30 -12.83 -0.46 11.37
CA GLY A 30 -11.48 -1.05 11.44
C GLY A 30 -11.15 -2.01 10.29
N ASN A 31 -12.12 -2.41 9.47
CA ASN A 31 -11.93 -3.40 8.41
C ASN A 31 -11.30 -2.78 7.13
N PRO A 32 -10.53 -3.56 6.35
CA PRO A 32 -9.95 -3.14 5.06
C PRO A 32 -10.99 -3.20 3.93
N THR A 33 -12.11 -2.48 4.09
CA THR A 33 -13.27 -2.53 3.21
C THR A 33 -13.44 -1.29 2.33
N LEU A 34 -12.47 -0.38 2.36
CA LEU A 34 -12.51 0.88 1.63
C LEU A 34 -12.30 0.66 0.12
N LYS A 35 -13.16 1.28 -0.68
CA LYS A 35 -13.10 1.29 -2.15
C LYS A 35 -13.02 2.71 -2.67
N ARG A 36 -12.20 2.93 -3.69
CA ARG A 36 -12.07 4.23 -4.36
C ARG A 36 -13.23 4.45 -5.31
N LEU A 37 -13.91 5.59 -5.17
CA LEU A 37 -14.98 6.05 -6.06
C LEU A 37 -14.63 7.41 -6.65
N SER A 38 -15.11 7.69 -7.85
CA SER A 38 -15.10 9.03 -8.44
C SER A 38 -16.31 9.82 -7.96
N THR A 39 -16.12 11.12 -7.80
CA THR A 39 -17.15 12.03 -7.28
C THR A 39 -17.13 13.31 -8.08
N SER A 40 -18.29 13.78 -8.51
CA SER A 40 -18.46 15.07 -9.16
C SER A 40 -19.27 16.00 -8.26
N ILE A 41 -18.89 17.27 -8.26
CA ILE A 41 -19.61 18.33 -7.56
C ILE A 41 -20.20 19.23 -8.64
N ASP A 42 -21.52 19.35 -8.66
CA ASP A 42 -22.26 20.23 -9.56
C ASP A 42 -22.19 21.69 -9.06
N GLU A 43 -22.54 22.66 -9.90
CA GLU A 43 -22.50 24.09 -9.58
C GLU A 43 -23.45 24.45 -8.42
N ASP A 44 -24.55 23.71 -8.28
CA ASP A 44 -25.50 23.79 -7.17
C ASP A 44 -24.95 23.22 -5.84
N GLY A 45 -23.71 22.72 -5.84
CA GLY A 45 -23.09 22.07 -4.68
C GLY A 45 -23.52 20.62 -4.47
N THR A 46 -24.34 20.05 -5.37
CA THR A 46 -24.79 18.65 -5.29
C THR A 46 -23.63 17.71 -5.57
N VAL A 47 -23.44 16.72 -4.68
CA VAL A 47 -22.36 15.72 -4.79
C VAL A 47 -22.90 14.43 -5.39
N ARG A 48 -22.39 14.03 -6.56
CA ARG A 48 -22.73 12.75 -7.20
C ARG A 48 -21.59 11.75 -7.06
N TYR A 49 -21.93 10.55 -6.61
CA TYR A 49 -20.99 9.44 -6.44
C TYR A 49 -21.19 8.40 -7.54
N TRP A 50 -20.09 8.03 -8.20
CA TRP A 50 -20.14 7.07 -9.31
C TRP A 50 -19.74 5.69 -8.82
N LEU A 51 -20.73 4.82 -8.60
CA LEU A 51 -20.54 3.41 -8.31
C LEU A 51 -20.99 2.57 -9.53
N ALA A 52 -20.31 1.45 -9.78
CA ALA A 52 -20.75 0.52 -10.81
C ALA A 52 -22.14 -0.05 -10.45
N LYS A 53 -23.08 -0.03 -11.41
CA LYS A 53 -24.47 -0.45 -11.21
C LYS A 53 -24.61 -1.86 -10.63
N ASN A 54 -23.80 -2.80 -11.11
CA ASN A 54 -23.79 -4.20 -10.67
C ASN A 54 -22.54 -4.50 -9.83
N TYR A 55 -22.26 -3.65 -8.84
CA TYR A 55 -21.10 -3.85 -7.99
C TYR A 55 -21.33 -4.98 -6.97
N THR A 56 -20.55 -6.04 -7.09
CA THR A 56 -20.50 -7.13 -6.12
C THR A 56 -19.14 -7.19 -5.42
N ILE A 57 -19.17 -7.38 -4.10
CA ILE A 57 -17.95 -7.56 -3.31
C ILE A 57 -17.36 -8.93 -3.62
N ARG A 58 -16.16 -8.96 -4.19
CA ARG A 58 -15.42 -10.21 -4.40
C ARG A 58 -14.87 -10.71 -3.06
N THR A 59 -15.37 -11.86 -2.61
CA THR A 59 -14.93 -12.52 -1.37
C THR A 59 -13.75 -13.46 -1.58
N ARG A 60 -13.42 -13.81 -2.83
CA ARG A 60 -12.31 -14.72 -3.16
C ARG A 60 -10.97 -14.17 -2.65
N GLY A 61 -10.23 -15.01 -1.92
CA GLY A 61 -8.92 -14.67 -1.36
C GLY A 61 -8.94 -13.86 -0.07
N THR A 62 -10.13 -13.57 0.49
CA THR A 62 -10.25 -12.92 1.80
C THR A 62 -10.06 -13.90 2.96
N LYS A 63 -10.44 -15.17 2.78
CA LYS A 63 -10.29 -16.24 3.77
C LYS A 63 -9.10 -17.14 3.40
N TYR A 64 -8.07 -17.15 4.24
CA TYR A 64 -6.87 -17.97 4.11
C TYR A 64 -6.23 -18.17 5.50
N SER A 65 -5.39 -19.18 5.63
CA SER A 65 -4.69 -19.47 6.90
C SER A 65 -3.62 -18.41 7.17
N LEU A 66 -3.71 -17.77 8.34
CA LEU A 66 -2.72 -16.81 8.78
C LEU A 66 -1.48 -17.51 9.36
N PRO A 67 -0.27 -16.95 9.18
CA PRO A 67 0.89 -17.43 9.89
C PRO A 67 0.73 -17.21 11.40
N LYS A 68 1.43 -18.01 12.20
CA LYS A 68 1.48 -17.82 13.66
C LYS A 68 2.03 -16.41 13.95
N PRO A 69 1.47 -15.69 14.95
CA PRO A 69 1.96 -14.37 15.32
C PRO A 69 3.41 -14.49 15.81
N GLN A 70 4.31 -13.72 15.20
CA GLN A 70 5.73 -13.69 15.57
C GLN A 70 6.11 -12.34 16.16
N GLY A 71 6.93 -12.36 17.21
CA GLY A 71 7.52 -11.17 17.82
C GLY A 71 8.96 -10.91 17.38
N GLY A 72 9.54 -9.82 17.88
CA GLY A 72 10.95 -9.49 17.67
C GLY A 72 11.23 -8.46 16.57
N LYS A 73 12.51 -8.05 16.46
CA LYS A 73 12.95 -6.97 15.56
C LYS A 73 12.77 -7.29 14.07
N TYR A 74 12.68 -8.58 13.74
CA TYR A 74 12.66 -9.06 12.35
C TYR A 74 11.33 -9.72 11.93
N ALA A 75 10.31 -9.70 12.78
CA ALA A 75 9.02 -10.32 12.49
C ALA A 75 8.36 -9.72 11.24
N LEU A 76 7.72 -10.57 10.45
CA LEU A 76 6.97 -10.18 9.24
C LEU A 76 5.53 -10.71 9.35
N ASN A 77 4.68 -9.94 10.03
CA ASN A 77 3.27 -10.27 10.22
C ASN A 77 2.39 -9.58 9.16
N PRO A 78 1.26 -10.18 8.76
CA PRO A 78 0.24 -9.51 7.98
C PRO A 78 -0.35 -8.31 8.71
N VAL A 79 -0.67 -7.25 7.96
CA VAL A 79 -1.30 -6.05 8.51
C VAL A 79 -2.82 -6.25 8.52
N LEU A 80 -3.40 -6.41 9.70
CA LEU A 80 -4.81 -6.70 9.92
C LEU A 80 -5.58 -5.46 10.42
N CYS A 81 -4.89 -4.54 11.11
CA CYS A 81 -5.46 -3.33 11.71
C CYS A 81 -4.63 -2.09 11.34
N ALA A 82 -5.22 -0.90 11.45
CA ALA A 82 -4.55 0.37 11.13
C ALA A 82 -3.43 0.73 12.11
N ASP A 83 -3.63 0.40 13.37
CA ASP A 83 -2.80 0.69 14.53
C ASP A 83 -1.84 -0.47 14.88
N GLN A 84 -1.71 -1.46 14.00
CA GLN A 84 -0.86 -2.62 14.25
C GLN A 84 0.63 -2.21 14.37
N PRO A 85 1.30 -2.54 15.47
CA PRO A 85 2.72 -2.19 15.65
C PRO A 85 3.59 -2.95 14.66
N MET A 86 4.53 -2.24 14.04
CA MET A 86 5.47 -2.80 13.07
C MET A 86 6.91 -2.60 13.55
N PRO A 87 7.81 -3.58 13.33
CA PRO A 87 9.21 -3.41 13.65
C PRO A 87 9.83 -2.30 12.80
N HIS A 88 10.76 -1.56 13.40
CA HIS A 88 11.47 -0.48 12.73
C HIS A 88 12.52 -1.01 11.75
N GLN A 89 12.09 -1.35 10.54
CA GLN A 89 12.95 -1.85 9.47
C GLN A 89 13.07 -0.79 8.38
N ARG A 90 13.96 0.18 8.58
CA ARG A 90 14.19 1.27 7.63
C ARG A 90 15.34 0.96 6.67
N ALA A 91 15.22 1.49 5.46
CA ALA A 91 16.29 1.53 4.49
C ALA A 91 17.39 2.52 4.93
N PRO A 92 18.67 2.23 4.66
CA PRO A 92 19.77 3.17 4.89
C PRO A 92 19.77 4.28 3.83
N ARG A 93 20.36 5.43 4.15
CA ARG A 93 20.37 6.62 3.28
C ARG A 93 20.92 6.33 1.88
N LYS A 94 22.05 5.60 1.78
CA LYS A 94 22.67 5.21 0.51
C LYS A 94 21.69 4.48 -0.42
N ALA A 95 20.85 3.62 0.14
CA ALA A 95 19.90 2.85 -0.66
C ALA A 95 18.62 3.63 -1.02
N MET A 96 18.30 4.69 -0.26
CA MET A 96 17.21 5.62 -0.57
C MET A 96 17.62 6.71 -1.57
N GLN A 97 18.92 6.94 -1.75
CA GLN A 97 19.45 7.89 -2.71
C GLN A 97 18.89 7.57 -4.11
N ARG A 98 18.61 8.61 -4.89
CA ARG A 98 18.29 8.52 -6.32
C ARG A 98 19.24 9.46 -7.04
N VAL A 99 19.67 9.05 -8.23
CA VAL A 99 20.49 9.91 -9.09
C VAL A 99 19.55 10.76 -9.91
N ASP A 100 19.70 12.08 -9.80
CA ASP A 100 18.98 13.04 -10.63
C ASP A 100 19.87 13.40 -11.82
N ILE A 101 19.44 12.98 -13.01
CA ILE A 101 20.22 13.08 -14.25
C ILE A 101 20.45 14.55 -14.64
N LEU A 102 19.56 15.46 -14.20
CA LEU A 102 19.61 16.87 -14.54
C LEU A 102 20.32 17.72 -13.48
N SER A 103 20.98 17.08 -12.50
CA SER A 103 21.73 17.81 -11.48
C SER A 103 23.12 18.19 -11.97
N ASP A 104 23.56 19.41 -11.65
CA ASP A 104 24.89 19.95 -12.00
C ASP A 104 26.04 19.18 -11.33
N ASP A 105 25.73 18.39 -10.29
CA ASP A 105 26.68 17.57 -9.52
C ASP A 105 27.11 16.28 -10.24
N ILE A 106 26.48 15.91 -11.37
CA ILE A 106 26.88 14.72 -12.12
C ILE A 106 28.18 14.98 -12.88
N VAL A 107 29.29 14.56 -12.28
CA VAL A 107 30.60 14.53 -12.93
C VAL A 107 30.61 13.44 -14.01
N ALA A 108 30.77 13.84 -15.27
CA ALA A 108 30.94 12.96 -16.42
C ALA A 108 32.22 12.09 -16.26
N GLY A 109 32.07 10.92 -15.65
CA GLY A 109 33.16 9.97 -15.41
C GLY A 109 32.97 9.03 -14.22
N SER A 110 32.12 9.35 -13.24
CA SER A 110 31.93 8.56 -12.01
C SER A 110 30.82 7.49 -12.04
N SER A 111 30.30 7.16 -13.22
CA SER A 111 29.08 6.36 -13.48
C SER A 111 27.76 7.13 -13.25
N PRO A 112 26.83 7.10 -14.23
CA PRO A 112 25.54 7.81 -14.13
C PRO A 112 24.49 7.03 -13.32
N PHE A 113 24.84 5.85 -12.82
CA PHE A 113 23.92 4.97 -12.11
C PHE A 113 24.06 5.10 -10.60
N ARG A 114 22.96 4.84 -9.91
CA ARG A 114 22.97 4.78 -8.44
C ARG A 114 23.84 3.64 -7.93
N VAL A 115 24.72 3.94 -6.98
CA VAL A 115 25.44 2.93 -6.19
C VAL A 115 24.49 2.22 -5.22
N ASN A 116 24.42 0.89 -5.31
CA ASN A 116 23.62 0.07 -4.40
C ASN A 116 24.36 -0.15 -3.07
N ASP A 117 23.61 -0.18 -1.97
CA ASP A 117 24.17 -0.54 -0.66
C ASP A 117 24.26 -2.06 -0.50
N VAL A 118 25.49 -2.56 -0.38
CA VAL A 118 25.81 -3.98 -0.14
C VAL A 118 26.38 -4.23 1.26
N THR A 119 26.72 -3.18 2.00
CA THR A 119 27.55 -3.27 3.22
C THR A 119 26.72 -3.23 4.50
N SER A 120 25.59 -2.53 4.50
CA SER A 120 24.83 -2.32 5.73
C SER A 120 24.15 -3.60 6.22
N ARG A 121 23.82 -3.65 7.51
CA ARG A 121 22.97 -4.70 8.08
C ARG A 121 21.59 -4.78 7.39
N ALA A 122 21.07 -3.65 6.93
CA ALA A 122 19.80 -3.59 6.21
C ALA A 122 19.89 -4.26 4.83
N ALA A 123 21.05 -4.18 4.16
CA ALA A 123 21.33 -4.88 2.92
C ALA A 123 21.33 -6.40 3.13
N HIS A 124 22.04 -6.89 4.16
CA HIS A 124 22.07 -8.31 4.52
C HIS A 124 20.68 -8.86 4.93
N LEU A 125 19.88 -8.06 5.64
CA LEU A 125 18.48 -8.40 5.99
C LEU A 125 17.50 -8.26 4.81
N GLY A 126 17.99 -7.78 3.67
CA GLY A 126 17.23 -7.62 2.44
C GLY A 126 16.08 -6.61 2.52
N ILE A 127 16.10 -5.63 3.46
CA ILE A 127 14.94 -4.75 3.79
C ILE A 127 14.28 -4.10 2.55
N ILE A 128 15.06 -3.73 1.54
CA ILE A 128 14.56 -3.08 0.32
C ILE A 128 14.10 -4.09 -0.73
N ASN A 129 14.84 -5.19 -0.87
CA ASN A 129 14.58 -6.22 -1.87
C ASN A 129 13.78 -7.40 -1.29
N LYS A 130 13.10 -7.23 -0.15
CA LYS A 130 12.31 -8.31 0.46
C LYS A 130 11.26 -8.75 -0.52
N HIS A 131 11.27 -10.03 -0.87
CA HIS A 131 10.14 -10.61 -1.57
C HIS A 131 8.89 -10.39 -0.72
N PRO A 132 7.81 -9.82 -1.30
CA PRO A 132 6.60 -9.63 -0.55
C PRO A 132 6.13 -11.00 -0.04
N PRO A 133 5.68 -11.08 1.22
CA PRO A 133 5.25 -12.34 1.80
C PRO A 133 4.13 -12.94 0.97
N GLN A 134 3.94 -14.25 1.10
CA GLN A 134 2.98 -14.99 0.28
C GLN A 134 1.58 -14.34 0.22
N TRP A 135 1.12 -13.77 1.33
CA TRP A 135 -0.19 -13.14 1.46
C TRP A 135 -0.31 -11.76 0.77
N ALA A 136 0.80 -11.15 0.34
CA ALA A 136 0.82 -9.81 -0.25
C ALA A 136 0.90 -9.79 -1.79
N LYS A 137 1.24 -10.92 -2.44
CA LYS A 137 1.47 -10.96 -3.90
C LYS A 137 0.17 -11.12 -4.72
N ARG A 138 -0.65 -12.10 -4.36
CA ARG A 138 -1.91 -12.50 -5.02
C ARG A 138 -2.83 -13.13 -3.99
N ASN A 139 -4.03 -13.50 -4.41
CA ASN A 139 -4.91 -14.37 -3.62
C ASN A 139 -4.09 -15.56 -3.08
N PRO A 140 -3.98 -15.71 -1.74
CA PRO A 140 -3.10 -16.72 -1.13
C PRO A 140 -3.51 -18.16 -1.47
N ASN A 141 -4.76 -18.37 -1.88
CA ASN A 141 -5.31 -19.68 -2.21
C ASN A 141 -5.04 -20.09 -3.68
N GLU A 142 -4.32 -19.27 -4.46
CA GLU A 142 -3.97 -19.60 -5.84
C GLU A 142 -2.69 -20.43 -5.93
N GLY A 143 -2.71 -21.46 -6.78
CA GLY A 143 -1.54 -22.27 -7.09
C GLY A 143 -0.43 -21.44 -7.71
N ARG A 144 0.82 -21.70 -7.31
CA ARG A 144 2.01 -21.03 -7.85
C ARG A 144 2.79 -21.97 -8.74
N ARG A 145 3.39 -21.41 -9.79
CA ARG A 145 4.43 -22.10 -10.55
C ARG A 145 5.63 -22.32 -9.63
N LYS A 146 6.20 -23.53 -9.68
CA LYS A 146 7.44 -23.88 -9.01
C LYS A 146 8.62 -23.22 -9.72
#